data_AF-A0A9W9CVE9-F1
#
_entry.id   AF-A0A9W9CVE9-F1
#
_cell.length_a   1.000
_cell.length_b   1.000
_cell.length_c   1.000
_cell.angle_alpha   90.00
_cell.angle_beta   90.00
_cell.angle_gamma   90.00
#
_symmetry.space_group_name_H-M   'P 1'
#
loop_
_entity.id
_entity.type
_entity.pdbx_description
1 polymer ?
#
loop_
_entity_poly.entity_id
_entity_poly.type
_entity_poly.pdbx_seq_one_letter_code
_entity_poly.pdbx_strand_id
1 'polypeptide(L)'
;MKYSVTFLLALASAAHALSGQATTTRYYDGTEGACGCGFTSGNFAWQTGISSGVYTAAASQALFGDDSTWCGTGCGTCYELTSTGDSPCSSCGAGGASGESIIVMVTNLCPNSGNAQWCPAVGGTNDYGYSYHFDIMASSSALGEVLGDNPVVNFSEVACPSAATTDYDQCVCATS
;
A
#
# COMPACT_ATOMS: atom_id res chain seq x y z
N MET A 1 24.70 43.79 34.63
CA MET A 1 24.78 42.53 33.86
C MET A 1 23.35 42.06 33.59
N LYS A 2 22.87 42.14 32.35
CA LYS A 2 21.53 41.66 31.96
C LYS A 2 21.74 40.55 30.94
N TYR A 3 21.43 39.31 31.31
CA TYR A 3 21.44 38.18 30.39
C TYR A 3 20.07 38.08 29.73
N SER A 4 20.01 38.37 28.43
CA SER A 4 18.84 38.03 27.61
C SER A 4 18.96 36.57 27.19
N VAL A 5 18.02 35.75 27.67
CA VAL A 5 17.84 34.37 27.21
C VAL A 5 16.87 34.42 26.03
N THR A 6 17.38 34.19 24.83
CA THR A 6 16.55 34.05 23.62
C THR A 6 16.13 32.59 23.49
N PHE A 7 14.84 32.32 23.72
CA PHE A 7 14.23 31.01 23.41
C PHE A 7 14.01 30.92 21.90
N LEU A 8 14.76 30.03 21.23
CA LEU A 8 14.41 29.58 19.87
C LEU A 8 13.26 28.58 19.98
N LEU A 9 12.05 28.97 19.56
CA LEU A 9 10.97 28.03 19.28
C LEU A 9 11.32 27.29 17.98
N ALA A 10 11.64 26.00 18.08
CA ALA A 10 11.69 25.12 16.92
C ALA A 10 10.24 24.80 16.50
N LEU A 11 9.82 25.28 15.33
CA LEU A 11 8.59 24.82 14.67
C LEU A 11 8.86 23.43 14.10
N ALA A 12 8.37 22.39 14.75
CA ALA A 12 8.33 21.07 14.18
C ALA A 12 7.28 21.04 13.07
N SER A 13 7.71 20.96 11.80
CA SER A 13 6.82 20.65 10.69
C SER A 13 6.25 19.25 10.92
N ALA A 14 4.96 19.13 11.23
CA ALA A 14 4.29 17.85 11.21
C ALA A 14 4.34 17.35 9.75
N ALA A 15 5.08 16.26 9.51
CA ALA A 15 4.95 15.55 8.25
C ALA A 15 3.50 15.09 8.13
N HIS A 16 2.81 15.55 7.10
CA HIS A 16 1.46 15.09 6.82
C HIS A 16 1.56 13.65 6.29
N ALA A 17 0.99 12.70 7.03
CA ALA A 17 0.80 11.33 6.57
C ALA A 17 0.09 11.36 5.21
N LEU A 18 0.60 10.60 4.23
CA LEU A 18 0.03 10.59 2.89
C LEU A 18 -1.40 10.04 2.94
N SER A 19 -2.34 10.72 2.29
CA SER A 19 -3.74 10.29 2.21
C SER A 19 -4.38 10.76 0.91
N GLY A 20 -5.46 10.10 0.51
CA GLY A 20 -6.17 10.40 -0.72
C GLY A 20 -7.19 9.33 -1.10
N GLN A 21 -7.52 9.27 -2.38
CA GLN A 21 -8.29 8.17 -2.95
C GLN A 21 -7.42 7.31 -3.86
N ALA A 22 -7.68 6.01 -3.86
CA ALA A 22 -6.99 5.04 -4.68
C ALA A 22 -7.99 4.02 -5.26
N THR A 23 -7.58 3.41 -6.37
CA THR A 23 -8.26 2.19 -6.87
C THR A 23 -7.59 0.96 -6.28
N THR A 24 -8.31 -0.16 -6.23
CA THR A 24 -7.73 -1.44 -5.84
C THR A 24 -8.01 -2.52 -6.87
N THR A 25 -7.09 -3.45 -7.03
CA THR A 25 -7.36 -4.77 -7.63
C THR A 25 -6.90 -5.86 -6.67
N ARG A 26 -6.93 -7.10 -7.14
CA ARG A 26 -6.33 -8.25 -6.45
C ARG A 26 -5.34 -8.94 -7.38
N TYR A 27 -4.25 -9.42 -6.81
CA TYR A 27 -3.30 -10.26 -7.53
C TYR A 27 -2.79 -11.43 -6.69
N TYR A 28 -2.23 -12.40 -7.40
CA TYR A 28 -1.42 -13.45 -6.82
C TYR A 28 -0.43 -13.94 -7.87
N ASP A 29 0.86 -13.79 -7.58
CA ASP A 29 1.95 -14.22 -8.45
C ASP A 29 2.85 -15.28 -7.77
N GLY A 30 2.73 -15.45 -6.45
CA GLY A 30 3.56 -16.35 -5.64
C GLY A 30 5.04 -15.94 -5.57
N THR A 31 5.38 -14.70 -5.94
CA THR A 31 6.78 -14.23 -6.02
C THR A 31 7.26 -13.62 -4.70
N GLU A 32 8.57 -13.45 -4.55
CA GLU A 32 9.18 -12.78 -3.40
C GLU A 32 8.64 -11.34 -3.17
N GLY A 33 8.29 -10.66 -4.26
CA GLY A 33 7.90 -9.25 -4.25
C GLY A 33 9.09 -8.29 -4.18
N ALA A 34 8.88 -7.06 -4.64
CA ALA A 34 9.91 -6.03 -4.79
C ALA A 34 10.44 -5.45 -3.47
N CYS A 35 9.84 -5.80 -2.33
CA CYS A 35 10.37 -5.50 -1.00
C CYS A 35 11.16 -6.66 -0.39
N GLY A 36 11.41 -7.73 -1.15
CA GLY A 36 12.24 -8.85 -0.70
C GLY A 36 11.63 -9.66 0.44
N CYS A 37 10.31 -9.84 0.45
CA CYS A 37 9.57 -10.48 1.54
C CYS A 37 9.39 -11.99 1.28
N GLY A 38 10.46 -12.67 0.93
CA GLY A 38 10.40 -14.09 0.59
C GLY A 38 11.77 -14.70 0.35
N PHE A 39 11.77 -15.76 -0.43
CA PHE A 39 12.97 -16.39 -0.97
C PHE A 39 12.88 -16.36 -2.50
N THR A 40 13.99 -16.66 -3.18
CA THR A 40 14.00 -16.78 -4.65
C THR A 40 13.00 -17.82 -5.18
N SER A 41 12.56 -18.77 -4.34
CA SER A 41 11.56 -19.78 -4.67
C SER A 41 10.10 -19.39 -4.37
N GLY A 42 9.84 -18.20 -3.81
CA GLY A 42 8.49 -17.70 -3.56
C GLY A 42 8.36 -16.78 -2.34
N ASN A 43 7.15 -16.28 -2.09
CA ASN A 43 6.84 -15.41 -0.95
C ASN A 43 6.92 -16.11 0.41
N PHE A 44 7.18 -15.34 1.47
CA PHE A 44 6.84 -15.77 2.83
C PHE A 44 5.33 -16.01 2.97
N ALA A 45 4.95 -17.00 3.78
CA ALA A 45 3.55 -17.42 3.92
C ALA A 45 2.61 -16.28 4.39
N TRP A 46 3.11 -15.39 5.25
CA TRP A 46 2.34 -14.25 5.77
C TRP A 46 1.99 -13.21 4.71
N GLN A 47 2.65 -13.20 3.54
CA GLN A 47 2.30 -12.21 2.49
C GLN A 47 0.86 -12.37 1.99
N THR A 48 0.30 -13.58 2.06
CA THR A 48 -1.11 -13.82 1.70
C THR A 48 -2.12 -13.37 2.78
N GLY A 49 -1.63 -12.78 3.88
CA GLY A 49 -2.41 -12.24 4.99
C GLY A 49 -1.56 -12.19 6.26
N ILE A 50 -1.31 -10.97 6.76
CA ILE A 50 -0.59 -10.71 8.01
C ILE A 50 -1.61 -10.74 9.15
N SER A 51 -1.69 -11.85 9.89
CA SER A 51 -2.72 -12.03 10.93
C SER A 51 -4.16 -11.81 10.39
N SER A 52 -5.17 -11.99 11.24
CA SER A 52 -6.56 -11.67 10.86
C SER A 52 -6.77 -10.16 10.94
N GLY A 53 -6.47 -9.41 9.87
CA GLY A 53 -6.81 -7.99 9.74
C GLY A 53 -5.78 -7.09 9.08
N VAL A 54 -4.57 -7.58 8.78
CA VAL A 54 -3.57 -6.86 7.97
C VAL A 54 -3.29 -7.66 6.71
N TYR A 55 -3.24 -6.97 5.58
CA TYR A 55 -3.00 -7.56 4.27
C TYR A 55 -1.71 -6.99 3.67
N THR A 56 -1.27 -7.54 2.55
CA THR A 56 -0.17 -6.96 1.78
C THR A 56 -0.65 -6.48 0.43
N ALA A 57 0.09 -5.54 -0.15
CA ALA A 57 -0.23 -5.01 -1.47
C ALA A 57 1.03 -4.76 -2.30
N ALA A 58 0.87 -4.93 -3.61
CA ALA A 58 1.74 -4.34 -4.61
C ALA A 58 1.25 -2.90 -4.87
N ALA A 59 2.03 -1.91 -4.50
CA ALA A 59 1.61 -0.50 -4.59
C ALA A 59 2.05 0.13 -5.92
N SER A 60 1.28 1.09 -6.44
CA SER A 60 1.69 1.91 -7.59
C SER A 60 3.01 2.65 -7.32
N GLN A 61 3.76 2.98 -8.38
CA GLN A 61 5.11 3.57 -8.30
C GLN A 61 5.25 4.71 -7.27
N ALA A 62 4.36 5.69 -7.26
CA ALA A 62 4.42 6.81 -6.31
C ALA A 62 4.30 6.38 -4.83
N LEU A 63 3.61 5.28 -4.54
CA LEU A 63 3.52 4.70 -3.19
C LEU A 63 4.66 3.75 -2.88
N PHE A 64 5.20 3.07 -3.89
CA PHE A 64 6.29 2.12 -3.72
C PHE A 64 7.64 2.81 -3.47
N GLY A 65 7.93 3.89 -4.19
CA GLY A 65 9.22 4.59 -4.11
C GLY A 65 9.66 5.18 -5.46
N ASP A 66 8.72 5.83 -6.13
CA ASP A 66 8.87 6.46 -7.45
C ASP A 66 9.40 5.50 -8.54
N ASP A 67 10.59 5.79 -9.08
CA ASP A 67 11.22 5.01 -10.16
C ASP A 67 11.91 3.73 -9.65
N SER A 68 11.91 3.49 -8.34
CA SER A 68 12.49 2.26 -7.79
C SER A 68 11.71 1.03 -8.25
N THR A 69 12.44 -0.05 -8.54
CA THR A 69 11.86 -1.37 -8.84
C THR A 69 12.20 -2.41 -7.77
N TRP A 70 12.97 -2.04 -6.75
CA TRP A 70 13.42 -2.93 -5.67
C TRP A 70 13.78 -2.11 -4.43
N CYS A 71 13.30 -2.51 -3.25
CA CYS A 71 13.46 -1.77 -2.00
C CYS A 71 13.09 -0.28 -2.15
N GLY A 72 11.94 0.02 -2.75
CA GLY A 72 11.42 1.38 -2.79
C GLY A 72 11.20 1.93 -1.38
N THR A 73 11.26 3.25 -1.21
CA THR A 73 11.14 3.92 0.09
C THR A 73 9.80 3.69 0.78
N GLY A 74 8.78 3.26 0.05
CA GLY A 74 7.47 2.90 0.59
C GLY A 74 7.37 1.45 1.07
N CYS A 75 8.37 0.59 0.83
CA CYS A 75 8.37 -0.78 1.36
C CYS A 75 8.21 -0.80 2.88
N GLY A 76 7.32 -1.66 3.37
CA GLY A 76 6.98 -1.76 4.79
C GLY A 76 6.07 -0.66 5.32
N THR A 77 5.65 0.32 4.49
CA THR A 77 4.67 1.34 4.90
C THR A 77 3.27 0.72 4.95
N CYS A 78 2.50 1.08 5.98
CA CYS A 78 1.12 0.63 6.13
C CYS A 78 0.12 1.74 5.81
N TYR A 79 -0.99 1.35 5.21
CA TYR A 79 -2.10 2.23 4.87
C TYR A 79 -3.41 1.62 5.36
N GLU A 80 -4.25 2.42 6.00
CA GLU A 80 -5.66 2.09 6.19
C GLU A 80 -6.41 2.40 4.90
N LEU A 81 -7.13 1.41 4.36
CA LEU A 81 -7.97 1.54 3.18
C LEU A 81 -9.43 1.41 3.60
N THR A 82 -10.22 2.46 3.40
CA THR A 82 -11.66 2.48 3.66
C THR A 82 -12.43 2.51 2.35
N SER A 83 -13.25 1.49 2.11
CA SER A 83 -14.10 1.40 0.92
C SER A 83 -15.08 2.56 0.85
N THR A 84 -15.19 3.15 -0.34
CA THR A 84 -16.20 4.18 -0.64
C THR A 84 -17.56 3.60 -0.97
N GLY A 85 -17.64 2.29 -1.24
CA GLY A 85 -18.82 1.64 -1.78
C GLY A 85 -18.78 1.46 -3.30
N ASP A 86 -18.06 2.32 -4.01
CA ASP A 86 -18.07 2.37 -5.46
C ASP A 86 -16.92 1.56 -6.09
N SER A 87 -17.06 1.26 -7.38
CA SER A 87 -15.97 0.78 -8.22
C SER A 87 -15.51 1.88 -9.20
N PRO A 88 -14.30 1.80 -9.76
CA PRO A 88 -13.72 2.84 -10.62
C PRO A 88 -14.50 3.09 -11.92
N CYS A 89 -15.25 2.08 -12.38
CA CYS A 89 -16.10 2.19 -13.57
C CYS A 89 -17.22 1.15 -13.52
N SER A 90 -18.28 1.35 -14.30
CA SER A 90 -19.49 0.49 -14.30
C SER A 90 -19.25 -0.98 -14.66
N SER A 91 -18.09 -1.34 -15.22
CA SER A 91 -17.72 -2.71 -15.58
C SER A 91 -16.41 -3.17 -14.94
N CYS A 92 -15.87 -2.40 -13.99
CA CYS A 92 -14.56 -2.64 -13.39
C CYS A 92 -14.61 -3.45 -12.09
N GLY A 93 -15.81 -3.73 -11.59
CA GLY A 93 -16.07 -4.46 -10.36
C GLY A 93 -17.38 -3.99 -9.72
N ALA A 94 -17.79 -4.68 -8.67
CA ALA A 94 -19.00 -4.35 -7.91
C ALA A 94 -18.79 -3.33 -6.77
N GLY A 95 -17.55 -2.94 -6.48
CA GLY A 95 -17.22 -2.10 -5.32
C GLY A 95 -17.17 -2.92 -4.04
N GLY A 96 -17.27 -2.25 -2.90
CA GLY A 96 -17.24 -2.88 -1.57
C GLY A 96 -18.38 -2.38 -0.68
N ALA A 97 -18.44 -2.83 0.56
CA ALA A 97 -19.32 -2.20 1.53
C ALA A 97 -18.72 -0.84 1.96
N SER A 98 -19.49 0.24 1.83
CA SER A 98 -19.03 1.59 2.20
C SER A 98 -18.67 1.66 3.69
N GLY A 99 -17.50 2.21 4.00
CA GLY A 99 -17.00 2.37 5.37
C GLY A 99 -16.27 1.15 5.94
N GLU A 100 -16.35 -0.01 5.29
CA GLU A 100 -15.50 -1.15 5.64
C GLU A 100 -14.03 -0.79 5.42
N SER A 101 -13.16 -1.23 6.32
CA SER A 101 -11.75 -0.85 6.33
C SER A 101 -10.83 -2.03 6.60
N ILE A 102 -9.65 -1.98 5.98
CA ILE A 102 -8.54 -2.90 6.22
C ILE A 102 -7.23 -2.12 6.33
N ILE A 103 -6.20 -2.74 6.91
CA ILE A 103 -4.83 -2.24 6.81
C ILE A 103 -4.09 -3.06 5.77
N VAL A 104 -3.35 -2.40 4.88
CA VAL A 104 -2.42 -3.04 3.94
C VAL A 104 -1.00 -2.57 4.19
N MET A 105 -0.02 -3.47 4.05
CA MET A 105 1.40 -3.15 4.05
C MET A 105 1.97 -3.29 2.64
N VAL A 106 2.79 -2.33 2.21
CA VAL A 106 3.47 -2.39 0.91
C VAL A 106 4.60 -3.42 0.96
N THR A 107 4.48 -4.50 0.20
CA THR A 107 5.52 -5.56 0.10
C THR A 107 5.96 -5.82 -1.33
N ASN A 108 5.33 -5.18 -2.31
CA ASN A 108 5.65 -5.35 -3.71
C ASN A 108 5.34 -4.07 -4.52
N LEU A 109 5.77 -4.05 -5.77
CA LEU A 109 5.52 -3.00 -6.74
C LEU A 109 4.47 -3.45 -7.74
N CYS A 110 3.46 -2.63 -7.99
CA CYS A 110 2.67 -2.69 -9.22
C CYS A 110 3.25 -1.69 -10.24
N PRO A 111 4.05 -2.16 -11.23
CA PRO A 111 4.70 -1.25 -12.16
C PRO A 111 3.70 -0.71 -13.17
N ASN A 112 3.84 0.57 -13.56
CA ASN A 112 3.04 1.15 -14.63
C ASN A 112 3.21 0.39 -15.96
N SER A 113 4.43 -0.03 -16.27
CA SER A 113 4.70 -0.85 -17.45
C SER A 113 3.92 -2.16 -17.39
N GLY A 114 2.97 -2.34 -18.33
CA GLY A 114 2.10 -3.50 -18.39
C GLY A 114 0.82 -3.40 -17.55
N ASN A 115 0.73 -2.46 -16.60
CA ASN A 115 -0.43 -2.28 -15.72
C ASN A 115 -0.96 -0.82 -15.71
N ALA A 116 -0.65 -0.02 -16.71
CA ALA A 116 -0.96 1.42 -16.75
C ALA A 116 -2.44 1.75 -16.56
N GLN A 117 -3.33 0.82 -16.95
CA GLN A 117 -4.77 0.91 -16.70
C GLN A 117 -5.09 1.13 -15.21
N TRP A 118 -4.30 0.52 -14.32
CA TRP A 118 -4.52 0.50 -12.88
C TRP A 118 -3.44 1.27 -12.13
N CYS A 119 -2.18 1.02 -12.44
CA CYS A 119 -1.02 1.50 -11.72
C CYS A 119 -0.40 2.71 -12.45
N PRO A 120 -0.65 3.94 -11.99
CA PRO A 120 -0.17 5.13 -12.67
C PRO A 120 1.34 5.28 -12.56
N ALA A 121 1.91 5.98 -13.55
CA ALA A 121 3.25 6.53 -13.43
C ALA A 121 3.29 7.65 -12.39
N VAL A 122 4.47 7.93 -11.85
CA VAL A 122 4.68 8.99 -10.85
C VAL A 122 4.15 10.33 -11.37
N GLY A 123 3.31 11.00 -10.59
CA GLY A 123 2.69 12.28 -10.94
C GLY A 123 1.55 12.21 -11.96
N GLY A 124 1.21 11.02 -12.46
CA GLY A 124 0.10 10.79 -13.38
C GLY A 124 -1.18 10.30 -12.70
N THR A 125 -2.12 9.85 -13.53
CA THR A 125 -3.32 9.11 -13.11
C THR A 125 -3.47 7.87 -13.96
N ASN A 126 -4.15 6.85 -13.43
CA ASN A 126 -4.55 5.69 -14.20
C ASN A 126 -5.72 6.02 -15.13
N ASP A 127 -6.22 5.03 -15.88
CA ASP A 127 -7.31 5.22 -16.85
C ASP A 127 -8.63 5.66 -16.22
N TYR A 128 -8.74 5.57 -14.89
CA TYR A 128 -9.91 5.94 -14.10
C TYR A 128 -9.73 7.27 -13.35
N GLY A 129 -8.61 7.97 -13.54
CA GLY A 129 -8.36 9.30 -12.97
C GLY A 129 -7.77 9.30 -11.56
N TYR A 130 -7.27 8.16 -11.06
CA TYR A 130 -6.66 8.06 -9.72
C TYR A 130 -5.13 8.06 -9.80
N SER A 131 -4.49 8.83 -8.92
CA SER A 131 -3.03 8.94 -8.83
C SER A 131 -2.37 7.79 -8.05
N TYR A 132 -3.16 6.92 -7.45
CA TYR A 132 -2.68 5.85 -6.57
C TYR A 132 -3.46 4.55 -6.80
N HIS A 133 -2.78 3.44 -6.61
CA HIS A 133 -3.35 2.11 -6.73
C HIS A 133 -2.72 1.12 -5.74
N PHE A 134 -3.55 0.26 -5.18
CA PHE A 134 -3.15 -0.87 -4.34
C PHE A 134 -3.65 -2.17 -4.96
N ASP A 135 -2.74 -3.01 -5.44
CA ASP A 135 -3.07 -4.34 -5.92
C ASP A 135 -2.90 -5.32 -4.75
N ILE A 136 -4.02 -5.75 -4.16
CA ILE A 136 -4.01 -6.45 -2.87
C ILE A 136 -3.70 -7.93 -3.08
N MET A 137 -2.74 -8.47 -2.34
CA MET A 137 -2.36 -9.88 -2.48
C MET A 137 -3.46 -10.80 -1.93
N ALA A 138 -3.98 -11.71 -2.76
CA ALA A 138 -5.02 -12.66 -2.37
C ALA A 138 -4.93 -13.98 -3.17
N SER A 139 -4.74 -15.12 -2.50
CA SER A 139 -4.71 -16.43 -3.16
C SER A 139 -6.11 -16.92 -3.55
N SER A 140 -6.22 -17.54 -4.73
CA SER A 140 -7.44 -17.69 -5.53
C SER A 140 -8.50 -18.69 -5.04
N SER A 141 -8.56 -19.04 -3.75
CA SER A 141 -9.59 -19.95 -3.24
C SER A 141 -10.14 -19.63 -1.84
N ALA A 142 -9.67 -18.58 -1.17
CA ALA A 142 -10.11 -18.28 0.20
C ALA A 142 -10.94 -17.01 0.37
N LEU A 143 -10.96 -16.06 -0.58
CA LEU A 143 -11.50 -14.72 -0.30
C LEU A 143 -12.34 -14.18 -1.45
N GLY A 144 -13.62 -14.55 -1.46
CA GLY A 144 -14.60 -13.53 -1.81
C GLY A 144 -14.44 -12.40 -0.80
N GLU A 145 -14.17 -11.18 -1.29
CA GLU A 145 -14.31 -9.91 -0.54
C GLU A 145 -13.19 -9.51 0.44
N VAL A 146 -11.90 -9.56 0.07
CA VAL A 146 -10.97 -8.60 0.72
C VAL A 146 -11.40 -7.19 0.31
N LEU A 147 -12.10 -6.50 1.21
CA LEU A 147 -12.67 -5.17 1.05
C LEU A 147 -13.75 -5.01 -0.05
N GLY A 148 -13.95 -6.00 -0.91
CA GLY A 148 -14.97 -6.01 -1.97
C GLY A 148 -14.38 -6.40 -3.33
N ASP A 149 -15.09 -6.07 -4.41
CA ASP A 149 -14.69 -6.27 -5.80
C ASP A 149 -14.22 -4.97 -6.45
N ASN A 150 -12.90 -4.78 -6.40
CA ASN A 150 -12.20 -3.58 -6.86
C ASN A 150 -12.81 -2.26 -6.34
N PRO A 151 -13.01 -2.11 -5.01
CA PRO A 151 -13.51 -0.87 -4.46
C PRO A 151 -12.56 0.30 -4.75
N VAL A 152 -13.13 1.48 -4.97
CA VAL A 152 -12.42 2.73 -4.74
C VAL A 152 -12.34 2.93 -3.23
N VAL A 153 -11.15 3.31 -2.75
CA VAL A 153 -10.88 3.48 -1.31
C VAL A 153 -10.42 4.89 -1.00
N ASN A 154 -10.83 5.42 0.15
CA ASN A 154 -10.06 6.44 0.83
C ASN A 154 -8.89 5.76 1.54
N PHE A 155 -7.69 6.32 1.45
CA PHE A 155 -6.54 5.78 2.14
C PHE A 155 -5.84 6.83 3.00
N SER A 156 -5.19 6.36 4.06
CA SER A 156 -4.25 7.15 4.84
C SER A 156 -3.10 6.29 5.34
N GLU A 157 -1.90 6.85 5.34
CA GLU A 157 -0.73 6.23 5.94
C GLU A 157 -0.91 6.14 7.45
N VAL A 158 -0.65 4.96 8.00
CA VAL A 158 -0.83 4.65 9.43
C VAL A 158 0.38 3.92 9.97
N ALA A 159 0.55 3.94 11.29
CA ALA A 159 1.53 3.08 11.94
C ALA A 159 1.18 1.60 11.68
N CYS A 160 2.16 0.83 11.23
CA CYS A 160 1.98 -0.60 11.05
C CYS A 160 1.65 -1.29 12.39
N PRO A 161 0.66 -2.20 12.42
CA PRO A 161 0.48 -3.09 13.56
C PRO A 161 1.74 -3.90 13.84
N SER A 162 2.01 -4.19 15.11
CA SER A 162 3.28 -4.81 15.54
C SER A 162 3.61 -6.13 14.83
N ALA A 163 2.59 -6.92 14.49
CA ALA A 163 2.76 -8.14 13.71
C ALA A 163 3.31 -7.85 12.30
N ALA A 164 2.78 -6.83 11.62
CA ALA A 164 3.25 -6.43 10.30
C ALA A 164 4.70 -5.91 10.34
N THR A 165 5.06 -5.14 11.37
CA THR A 165 6.47 -4.73 11.58
C THR A 165 7.38 -5.94 11.78
N THR A 166 6.97 -6.89 12.63
CA THR A 166 7.76 -8.12 12.90
C THR A 166 7.90 -9.00 11.65
N ASP A 167 6.85 -9.07 10.83
CA ASP A 167 6.88 -9.80 9.57
C ASP A 167 7.78 -9.10 8.55
N TYR A 168 7.69 -7.77 8.45
CA TYR A 168 8.52 -6.98 7.56
C TYR A 168 10.00 -7.05 7.91
N ASP A 169 10.38 -7.16 9.19
CA ASP A 169 11.77 -7.33 9.64
C ASP A 169 12.46 -8.57 9.05
N GLN A 170 11.70 -9.54 8.51
CA GLN A 170 12.23 -10.71 7.80
C GLN A 170 12.58 -10.41 6.34
N CYS A 171 12.07 -9.32 5.77
CA CYS A 171 12.29 -8.94 4.38
C CYS A 171 13.69 -8.37 4.17
N VAL A 172 14.26 -8.60 2.97
CA VAL A 172 15.57 -8.06 2.58
C VAL A 172 15.61 -6.53 2.72
N CYS A 173 14.52 -5.85 2.34
CA CYS A 173 14.46 -4.39 2.31
C CYS A 173 14.25 -3.73 3.68
N ALA A 174 14.08 -4.48 4.77
CA ALA A 174 13.86 -3.91 6.12
C ALA A 174 15.08 -3.14 6.66
N THR A 175 16.25 -3.34 6.05
CA THR A 175 17.51 -2.69 6.45
C THR A 175 18.16 -1.86 5.34
N SER A 176 17.42 -1.63 4.25
CA SER A 176 17.90 -0.91 3.05
C SER A 176 17.82 0.62 3.19
#